data_AF-X0ZH60-F1
#
_entry.id   AF-X0ZH60-F1
#
_cell.length_a   1.000
_cell.length_b   1.000
_cell.length_c   1.000
_cell.angle_alpha   90.00
_cell.angle_beta   90.00
_cell.angle_gamma   90.00
#
_symmetry.space_group_name_H-M   'P 1'
#
loop_
_entity.id
_entity.type
_entity.pdbx_description
1 polymer ?
#
loop_
_entity_poly.entity_id
_entity_poly.type
_entity_poly.pdbx_seq_one_letter_code
_entity_poly.pdbx_strand_id
1 'polypeptide(L)'
;TPIVATLVAALHENGRRLPRSKTGIYEERFTLLFREWDDVRDVANRNRVDERDKWVLLARLALQMHRDRRQRFTRCELEDLWHEGFADVYPDVQTDDLLWELRVYNSVVVQEIGGAYSLGHLSYQEFLAAKGIVIGQYWHDLAERVHESWWRNTLVFYAGLAGDVGQLFDLVQRKHGLDQTGGLVAEMLAEARYTSAVVKDVVGEILEEEVDAGEEEIL
;
A
#
# COMPACT_ATOMS: atom_id res chain seq x y z
N THR A 1 -15.76 -0.75 0.51
CA THR A 1 -15.78 -0.21 1.89
C THR A 1 -15.95 1.31 1.85
N PRO A 2 -16.48 1.93 2.93
CA PRO A 2 -16.76 3.38 2.99
C PRO A 2 -15.58 4.28 2.60
N ILE A 3 -14.35 3.89 2.95
CA ILE A 3 -13.15 4.67 2.62
C ILE A 3 -12.95 4.83 1.11
N VAL A 4 -13.19 3.79 0.31
CA VAL A 4 -13.03 3.89 -1.16
C VAL A 4 -14.01 4.88 -1.75
N ALA A 5 -15.24 4.94 -1.23
CA ALA A 5 -16.23 5.93 -1.65
C ALA A 5 -15.78 7.36 -1.28
N THR A 6 -15.24 7.56 -0.07
CA THR A 6 -14.64 8.84 0.35
C THR A 6 -13.47 9.25 -0.55
N LEU A 7 -12.61 8.29 -0.92
CA LEU A 7 -11.49 8.54 -1.83
C LEU A 7 -11.98 8.95 -3.21
N VAL A 8 -12.92 8.19 -3.79
CA VAL A 8 -13.53 8.51 -5.09
C VAL A 8 -14.19 9.89 -5.08
N ALA A 9 -14.94 10.22 -4.02
CA ALA A 9 -15.54 11.54 -3.86
C ALA A 9 -14.47 12.65 -3.85
N ALA A 10 -13.42 12.49 -3.05
CA ALA A 10 -12.35 13.47 -2.98
C ALA A 10 -11.54 13.61 -4.29
N LEU A 11 -11.36 12.52 -5.05
CA LEU A 11 -10.76 12.58 -6.39
C LEU A 11 -11.64 13.35 -7.37
N HIS A 12 -12.95 13.10 -7.33
CA HIS A 12 -13.92 13.79 -8.17
C HIS A 12 -14.00 15.29 -7.85
N GLU A 13 -14.02 15.66 -6.56
CA GLU A 13 -14.01 17.06 -6.10
C GLU A 13 -12.77 17.82 -6.59
N ASN A 14 -11.62 17.15 -6.66
CA ASN A 14 -10.36 17.72 -7.18
C ASN A 14 -10.22 17.63 -8.71
N GLY A 15 -11.30 17.31 -9.43
CA GLY A 15 -11.33 17.28 -10.89
C GLY A 15 -10.43 16.20 -11.53
N ARG A 16 -10.01 15.19 -10.78
CA ARG A 16 -9.17 14.09 -11.29
C ARG A 16 -10.01 13.10 -12.08
N ARG A 17 -9.41 12.52 -13.13
CA ARG A 17 -10.00 11.37 -13.82
C ARG A 17 -9.98 10.17 -12.89
N LEU A 18 -11.14 9.59 -12.61
CA LEU A 18 -11.25 8.44 -11.71
C LEU A 18 -10.42 7.25 -12.21
N PRO A 19 -9.47 6.75 -11.40
CA PRO A 19 -8.72 5.56 -11.74
C PRO A 19 -9.64 4.35 -11.86
N ARG A 20 -9.27 3.42 -12.74
CA ARG A 20 -10.06 2.22 -13.04
C ARG A 20 -9.79 1.03 -12.10
N SER A 21 -8.95 1.21 -11.07
CA SER A 21 -8.61 0.15 -10.13
C SER A 21 -8.51 0.69 -8.71
N LYS A 22 -8.67 -0.19 -7.72
CA LYS A 22 -8.57 0.16 -6.29
C LYS A 22 -7.20 0.72 -6.00
N THR A 23 -6.13 0.11 -6.52
CA THR A 23 -4.76 0.60 -6.32
C THR A 23 -4.56 2.00 -6.89
N GLY A 24 -5.06 2.25 -8.10
CA GLY A 24 -4.93 3.56 -8.74
C GLY A 24 -5.65 4.67 -7.98
N ILE A 25 -6.79 4.38 -7.32
CA ILE A 25 -7.50 5.35 -6.47
C ILE A 25 -6.60 5.80 -5.30
N TYR A 26 -5.86 4.88 -4.70
CA TYR A 26 -4.94 5.21 -3.59
C TYR A 26 -3.70 5.95 -4.09
N GLU A 27 -3.11 5.54 -5.23
CA GLU A 27 -2.00 6.27 -5.85
C GLU A 27 -2.36 7.73 -6.13
N GLU A 28 -3.53 7.97 -6.75
CA GLU A 28 -3.99 9.31 -7.04
C GLU A 28 -4.29 10.10 -5.77
N ARG A 29 -4.88 9.46 -4.75
CA ARG A 29 -5.12 10.11 -3.46
C ARG A 29 -3.82 10.62 -2.84
N PHE A 30 -2.81 9.77 -2.73
CA PHE A 30 -1.53 10.18 -2.14
C PHE A 30 -0.81 11.21 -3.02
N THR A 31 -0.93 11.10 -4.34
CA THR A 31 -0.45 12.13 -5.28
C THR A 31 -1.07 13.49 -4.97
N LEU A 32 -2.39 13.56 -4.72
CA LEU A 32 -3.03 14.81 -4.28
C LEU A 32 -2.51 15.28 -2.92
N LEU A 33 -2.42 14.38 -1.93
CA LEU A 33 -1.94 14.72 -0.58
C LEU A 33 -0.52 15.28 -0.58
N PHE A 34 0.34 14.84 -1.52
CA PHE A 34 1.69 15.36 -1.67
C PHE A 34 1.79 16.60 -2.58
N ARG A 35 0.97 16.68 -3.65
CA ARG A 35 1.07 17.72 -4.69
C ARG A 35 0.16 18.93 -4.54
N GLU A 36 -0.95 18.86 -3.80
CA GLU A 36 -1.99 19.92 -3.77
C GLU A 36 -1.48 21.33 -3.39
N TRP A 37 -0.23 21.48 -2.97
CA TRP A 37 0.29 22.73 -2.43
C TRP A 37 1.44 23.38 -3.19
N ASP A 38 2.14 22.67 -4.09
CA ASP A 38 3.25 23.28 -4.85
C ASP A 38 2.73 24.29 -5.87
N ASP A 39 1.53 24.08 -6.42
CA ASP A 39 0.99 24.90 -7.52
C ASP A 39 0.16 26.12 -7.05
N VAL A 40 -0.26 26.19 -5.79
CA VAL A 40 -1.36 27.11 -5.40
C VAL A 40 -0.87 28.38 -4.71
N ARG A 41 0.30 28.41 -4.04
CA ARG A 41 0.75 29.62 -3.33
C ARG A 41 2.28 29.70 -3.27
N ASP A 42 2.80 30.82 -3.75
CA ASP A 42 4.19 31.32 -3.69
C ASP A 42 4.69 31.53 -2.23
N VAL A 43 4.54 30.50 -1.38
CA VAL A 43 4.96 30.49 0.02
C VAL A 43 6.13 29.52 0.13
N ALA A 44 7.33 30.06 0.00
CA ALA A 44 8.57 29.35 0.24
C ALA A 44 8.53 28.59 1.59
N ASN A 45 9.18 27.41 1.65
CA ASN A 45 9.41 26.57 2.85
C ASN A 45 8.28 25.66 3.37
N ARG A 46 7.23 25.33 2.60
CA ARG A 46 6.16 24.43 3.10
C ARG A 46 6.33 22.94 2.76
N ASN A 47 6.89 22.61 1.61
CA ASN A 47 7.30 21.24 1.27
C ASN A 47 8.82 21.20 1.29
N ARG A 48 9.42 20.84 2.45
CA ARG A 48 10.88 20.84 2.60
C ARG A 48 11.49 19.52 2.13
N VAL A 49 10.66 18.50 1.93
CA VAL A 49 11.04 17.17 1.48
C VAL A 49 10.35 16.87 0.16
N ASP A 50 11.10 16.34 -0.81
CA ASP A 50 10.55 16.03 -2.12
C ASP A 50 9.47 14.94 -2.06
N GLU A 51 8.48 15.03 -2.95
CA GLU A 51 7.38 14.04 -3.06
C GLU A 51 7.93 12.60 -3.11
N ARG A 52 8.98 12.38 -3.89
CA ARG A 52 9.60 11.05 -4.06
C ARG A 52 10.11 10.49 -2.74
N ASP A 53 10.75 11.32 -1.92
CA ASP A 53 11.37 10.87 -0.67
C ASP A 53 10.31 10.66 0.42
N LYS A 54 9.25 11.47 0.44
CA LYS A 54 8.06 11.19 1.27
C LYS A 54 7.44 9.85 0.95
N TRP A 55 7.30 9.52 -0.34
CA TRP A 55 6.81 8.21 -0.76
C TRP A 55 7.66 7.08 -0.21
N VAL A 56 8.99 7.17 -0.34
CA VAL A 56 9.91 6.11 0.14
C VAL A 56 9.87 6.01 1.66
N LEU A 57 9.94 7.14 2.36
CA LEU A 57 9.91 7.20 3.83
C LEU A 57 8.63 6.56 4.38
N LEU A 58 7.46 7.03 3.91
CA LEU A 58 6.17 6.53 4.39
C LEU A 58 5.93 5.07 4.01
N ALA A 59 6.41 4.62 2.84
CA ALA A 59 6.32 3.23 2.44
C ALA A 59 7.16 2.31 3.34
N ARG A 60 8.38 2.73 3.71
CA ARG A 60 9.23 2.00 4.66
C ARG A 60 8.60 1.94 6.05
N LEU A 61 8.14 3.08 6.56
CA LEU A 61 7.48 3.17 7.87
C LEU A 61 6.24 2.26 7.91
N ALA A 62 5.37 2.37 6.90
CA ALA A 62 4.15 1.56 6.82
C ALA A 62 4.45 0.07 6.78
N LEU A 63 5.46 -0.35 6.01
CA LEU A 63 5.87 -1.75 5.92
C LEU A 63 6.39 -2.28 7.26
N GLN A 64 7.24 -1.51 7.96
CA GLN A 64 7.73 -1.89 9.30
C GLN A 64 6.57 -2.04 10.29
N MET A 65 5.69 -1.04 10.38
CA MET A 65 4.50 -1.09 11.24
C MET A 65 3.62 -2.30 10.90
N HIS A 66 3.43 -2.58 9.61
CA HIS A 66 2.56 -3.66 9.14
C HIS A 66 3.15 -5.05 9.40
N ARG A 67 4.47 -5.22 9.28
CA ARG A 67 5.19 -6.44 9.71
C ARG A 67 5.02 -6.70 11.20
N ASP A 68 5.06 -5.65 12.01
CA ASP A 68 4.87 -5.75 13.46
C ASP A 68 3.39 -5.86 13.88
N ARG A 69 2.46 -5.87 12.91
CA ARG A 69 1.00 -5.89 13.15
C ARG A 69 0.51 -4.72 14.02
N ARG A 70 1.14 -3.55 13.86
CA ARG A 70 0.79 -2.30 14.57
C ARG A 70 0.21 -1.27 13.61
N GLN A 71 -0.64 -0.40 14.14
CA GLN A 71 -1.20 0.76 13.42
C GLN A 71 -0.67 2.10 13.90
N ARG A 72 0.20 2.07 14.93
CA ARG A 72 0.75 3.26 15.56
C ARG A 72 2.27 3.19 15.61
N PHE A 73 2.88 4.35 15.42
CA PHE A 73 4.32 4.56 15.53
C PHE A 73 4.61 5.75 16.47
N THR A 74 5.83 5.80 16.95
CA THR A 74 6.36 6.86 17.82
C THR A 74 7.15 7.87 17.02
N ARG A 75 7.37 9.07 17.59
CA ARG A 75 8.28 10.06 17.01
C ARG A 75 9.67 9.48 16.77
N CYS A 76 10.19 8.72 17.73
CA CYS A 76 11.52 8.12 17.64
C CYS A 76 11.62 7.13 16.47
N GLU A 77 10.61 6.29 16.23
CA GLU A 77 10.61 5.38 15.07
C GLU A 77 10.66 6.13 13.73
N LEU A 78 10.01 7.30 13.62
CA LEU A 78 10.13 8.15 12.43
C LEU A 78 11.51 8.81 12.34
N GLU A 79 12.07 9.25 13.45
CA GLU A 79 13.40 9.87 13.56
C GLU A 79 14.51 8.89 13.14
N ASP A 80 14.47 7.66 13.67
CA ASP A 80 15.42 6.60 13.31
C ASP A 80 15.39 6.35 11.80
N LEU A 81 14.20 6.18 11.22
CA LEU A 81 14.04 5.95 9.78
C LEU A 81 14.47 7.16 8.93
N TRP A 82 14.29 8.38 9.43
CA TRP A 82 14.75 9.61 8.79
C TRP A 82 16.29 9.65 8.72
N HIS A 83 16.95 9.31 9.81
CA HIS A 83 18.41 9.29 9.91
C HIS A 83 19.07 8.12 9.17
N GLU A 84 18.34 7.05 8.87
CA GLU A 84 18.85 5.92 8.08
C GLU A 84 19.13 6.23 6.60
N GLY A 85 18.62 7.34 6.05
CA GLY A 85 18.89 7.64 4.64
C GLY A 85 18.34 8.94 4.05
N PHE A 86 17.71 9.80 4.85
CA PHE A 86 17.14 11.06 4.36
C PHE A 86 17.81 12.29 4.97
N ALA A 87 18.24 12.22 6.23
CA ALA A 87 18.82 13.36 6.95
C ALA A 87 20.03 13.99 6.23
N ASP A 88 20.88 13.18 5.59
CA ASP A 88 22.04 13.69 4.83
C ASP A 88 21.63 14.45 3.55
N VAL A 89 20.49 14.10 2.96
CA VAL A 89 19.93 14.78 1.78
C VAL A 89 19.24 16.08 2.17
N TYR A 90 18.66 16.12 3.38
CA TYR A 90 17.90 17.23 3.92
C TYR A 90 18.50 17.73 5.24
N PRO A 91 19.74 18.23 5.26
CA PRO A 91 20.47 18.55 6.50
C PRO A 91 19.79 19.63 7.36
N ASP A 92 18.99 20.49 6.73
CA ASP A 92 18.28 21.56 7.42
C ASP A 92 16.91 21.13 7.97
N VAL A 93 16.41 19.94 7.62
CA VAL A 93 15.07 19.48 7.99
C VAL A 93 15.15 18.60 9.23
N GLN A 94 14.60 19.09 10.33
CA GLN A 94 14.48 18.31 11.56
C GLN A 94 13.27 17.36 11.47
N THR A 95 13.31 16.24 12.18
CA THR A 95 12.20 15.27 12.18
C THR A 95 10.88 15.89 12.64
N ASP A 96 10.91 16.86 13.56
CA ASP A 96 9.70 17.57 13.99
C ASP A 96 9.09 18.43 12.88
N ASP A 97 9.92 19.06 12.04
CA ASP A 97 9.44 19.83 10.88
C ASP A 97 8.77 18.89 9.86
N LEU A 98 9.42 17.76 9.56
CA LEU A 98 8.88 16.72 8.69
C LEU A 98 7.56 16.15 9.22
N LEU A 99 7.51 15.80 10.51
CA LEU A 99 6.32 15.25 11.13
C LEU A 99 5.18 16.28 11.11
N TRP A 100 5.50 17.56 11.31
CA TRP A 100 4.54 18.64 11.20
C TRP A 100 4.03 18.79 9.75
N GLU A 101 4.91 18.74 8.76
CA GLU A 101 4.58 18.79 7.33
C GLU A 101 3.65 17.62 6.92
N LEU A 102 3.99 16.39 7.29
CA LEU A 102 3.19 15.19 7.01
C LEU A 102 1.79 15.21 7.64
N ARG A 103 1.64 15.90 8.78
CA ARG A 103 0.38 16.03 9.51
C ARG A 103 -0.48 17.20 9.02
N VAL A 104 0.11 18.37 8.91
CA VAL A 104 -0.63 19.62 8.71
C VAL A 104 -0.83 19.92 7.23
N TYR A 105 0.17 19.64 6.40
CA TYR A 105 0.09 19.94 4.97
C TYR A 105 -0.33 18.74 4.15
N ASN A 106 0.33 17.59 4.36
CA ASN A 106 -0.03 16.40 3.59
C ASN A 106 -1.22 15.64 4.19
N SER A 107 -1.59 15.88 5.45
CA SER A 107 -2.72 15.19 6.12
C SER A 107 -2.67 13.66 6.01
N VAL A 108 -1.46 13.08 5.94
CA VAL A 108 -1.22 11.63 5.88
C VAL A 108 -1.04 11.05 7.27
N VAL A 109 -0.45 11.83 8.17
CA VAL A 109 -0.17 11.41 9.54
C VAL A 109 -1.19 12.03 10.50
N VAL A 110 -1.67 11.24 11.45
CA VAL A 110 -2.58 11.66 12.51
C VAL A 110 -1.91 11.48 13.86
N GLN A 111 -2.08 12.44 14.76
CA GLN A 111 -1.64 12.29 16.15
C GLN A 111 -2.72 11.58 16.95
N GLU A 112 -2.32 10.49 17.60
CA GLU A 112 -3.17 9.64 18.43
C GLU A 112 -3.09 10.05 19.90
N ILE A 113 -4.05 9.55 20.69
CA ILE A 113 -4.03 9.71 22.15
C ILE A 113 -2.76 9.04 22.71
N GLY A 114 -2.09 9.73 23.64
CA GLY A 114 -0.87 9.23 24.28
C GLY A 114 0.43 9.58 23.54
N GLY A 115 0.38 10.48 22.55
CA GLY A 115 1.59 11.00 21.88
C GLY A 115 2.14 10.12 20.76
N ALA A 116 1.42 9.04 20.41
CA ALA A 116 1.71 8.23 19.23
C ALA A 116 1.13 8.86 17.95
N TYR A 117 1.49 8.28 16.82
CA TYR A 117 1.04 8.69 15.49
C TYR A 117 0.53 7.50 14.68
N SER A 118 -0.31 7.75 13.69
CA SER A 118 -0.82 6.75 12.74
C SER A 118 -0.87 7.31 11.32
N LEU A 119 -1.10 6.44 10.33
CA LEU A 119 -1.32 6.83 8.93
C LEU A 119 -2.81 7.16 8.64
N GLY A 120 -3.57 7.52 9.68
CA GLY A 120 -4.98 7.91 9.60
C GLY A 120 -5.97 6.76 9.38
N HIS A 121 -5.64 5.79 8.52
CA HIS A 121 -6.48 4.61 8.29
C HIS A 121 -5.63 3.38 7.94
N LEU A 122 -6.08 2.19 8.35
CA LEU A 122 -5.37 0.94 8.07
C LEU A 122 -5.13 0.73 6.57
N SER A 123 -6.10 1.07 5.71
CA SER A 123 -5.93 0.89 4.26
C SER A 123 -4.87 1.79 3.63
N TYR A 124 -4.55 2.95 4.24
CA TYR A 124 -3.39 3.74 3.84
C TYR A 124 -2.10 3.04 4.21
N GLN A 125 -2.05 2.45 5.41
CA GLN A 125 -0.91 1.64 5.83
C GLN A 125 -0.73 0.41 4.93
N GLU A 126 -1.80 -0.33 4.60
CA GLU A 126 -1.75 -1.50 3.72
C GLU A 126 -1.24 -1.15 2.32
N PHE A 127 -1.73 -0.04 1.75
CA PHE A 127 -1.27 0.45 0.45
C PHE A 127 0.20 0.89 0.48
N LEU A 128 0.60 1.68 1.48
CA LEU A 128 2.00 2.12 1.62
C LEU A 128 2.94 0.95 1.92
N ALA A 129 2.51 -0.04 2.69
CA ALA A 129 3.27 -1.27 2.94
C ALA A 129 3.49 -2.06 1.65
N ALA A 130 2.46 -2.20 0.81
CA ALA A 130 2.59 -2.82 -0.51
C ALA A 130 3.60 -2.07 -1.39
N LYS A 131 3.58 -0.74 -1.37
CA LYS A 131 4.57 0.10 -2.07
C LYS A 131 5.98 -0.09 -1.50
N GLY A 132 6.12 -0.25 -0.19
CA GLY A 132 7.37 -0.57 0.48
C GLY A 132 7.94 -1.91 0.02
N ILE A 133 7.09 -2.92 -0.19
CA ILE A 133 7.48 -4.22 -0.75
C ILE A 133 7.99 -4.09 -2.18
N VAL A 134 7.30 -3.32 -3.04
CA VAL A 134 7.74 -3.08 -4.43
C VAL A 134 9.08 -2.36 -4.45
N ILE A 135 9.24 -1.28 -3.67
CA ILE A 135 10.48 -0.50 -3.61
C ILE A 135 11.65 -1.36 -3.09
N GLY A 136 11.41 -2.14 -2.04
CA GLY A 136 12.43 -2.98 -1.41
C GLY A 136 12.63 -4.35 -2.05
N GLN A 137 11.82 -4.69 -3.07
CA GLN A 137 11.83 -6.00 -3.74
C GLN A 137 11.59 -7.19 -2.76
N TYR A 138 10.78 -6.97 -1.71
CA TYR A 138 10.49 -7.96 -0.67
C TYR A 138 9.31 -8.89 -1.01
N TRP A 139 9.02 -9.12 -2.29
CA TRP A 139 7.79 -9.81 -2.71
C TRP A 139 7.71 -11.27 -2.23
N HIS A 140 8.85 -11.91 -1.96
CA HIS A 140 8.89 -13.27 -1.42
C HIS A 140 8.25 -13.36 -0.02
N ASP A 141 8.30 -12.29 0.77
CA ASP A 141 7.66 -12.20 2.08
C ASP A 141 6.14 -12.38 1.98
N LEU A 142 5.54 -11.97 0.86
CA LEU A 142 4.10 -12.02 0.66
C LEU A 142 3.57 -13.46 0.51
N ALA A 143 4.38 -14.37 -0.02
CA ALA A 143 3.97 -15.76 -0.18
C ALA A 143 3.68 -16.42 1.19
N GLU A 144 4.52 -16.15 2.19
CA GLU A 144 4.36 -16.67 3.56
C GLU A 144 3.12 -16.11 4.28
N ARG A 145 2.58 -15.00 3.77
CA ARG A 145 1.53 -14.21 4.43
C ARG A 145 0.19 -14.33 3.72
N VAL A 146 0.09 -15.18 2.70
CA VAL A 146 -1.09 -15.26 1.82
C VAL A 146 -2.39 -15.63 2.56
N HIS A 147 -2.28 -16.41 3.65
CA HIS A 147 -3.41 -16.79 4.49
C HIS A 147 -3.66 -15.83 5.67
N GLU A 148 -2.80 -14.83 5.87
CA GLU A 148 -2.98 -13.86 6.93
C GLU A 148 -3.96 -12.76 6.49
N SER A 149 -5.14 -12.72 7.13
CA SER A 149 -6.16 -11.71 6.84
C SER A 149 -5.66 -10.26 6.96
N TRP A 150 -4.68 -10.03 7.83
CA TRP A 150 -4.00 -8.74 8.00
C TRP A 150 -3.26 -8.26 6.74
N TRP A 151 -2.75 -9.18 5.92
CA TRP A 151 -2.00 -8.89 4.71
C TRP A 151 -2.85 -8.90 3.44
N ARG A 152 -4.13 -9.29 3.54
CA ARG A 152 -5.02 -9.46 2.38
C ARG A 152 -5.04 -8.25 1.46
N ASN A 153 -5.30 -7.05 2.00
CA ASN A 153 -5.33 -5.83 1.18
C ASN A 153 -3.94 -5.45 0.68
N THR A 154 -2.90 -5.67 1.46
CA THR A 154 -1.51 -5.43 1.05
C THR A 154 -1.13 -6.29 -0.16
N LEU A 155 -1.56 -7.55 -0.21
CA LEU A 155 -1.40 -8.45 -1.36
C LEU A 155 -2.13 -7.93 -2.61
N VAL A 156 -3.38 -7.47 -2.45
CA VAL A 156 -4.17 -6.87 -3.54
C VAL A 156 -3.53 -5.58 -4.06
N PHE A 157 -3.08 -4.68 -3.18
CA PHE A 157 -2.38 -3.46 -3.58
C PHE A 157 -1.04 -3.77 -4.24
N TYR A 158 -0.29 -4.75 -3.73
CA TYR A 158 0.95 -5.20 -4.34
C TYR A 158 0.70 -5.68 -5.78
N ALA A 159 -0.35 -6.46 -6.00
CA ALA A 159 -0.72 -6.95 -7.34
C ALA A 159 -0.97 -5.80 -8.32
N GLY A 160 -1.67 -4.76 -7.90
CA GLY A 160 -1.90 -3.56 -8.72
C GLY A 160 -0.63 -2.74 -8.97
N LEU A 161 0.25 -2.61 -7.97
CA LEU A 161 1.50 -1.84 -8.08
C LEU A 161 2.57 -2.56 -8.91
N ALA A 162 2.71 -3.88 -8.72
CA ALA A 162 3.65 -4.71 -9.47
C ALA A 162 3.18 -4.94 -10.91
N GLY A 163 1.85 -5.02 -11.11
CA GLY A 163 1.21 -5.20 -12.41
C GLY A 163 1.29 -6.63 -12.95
N ASP A 164 2.29 -7.42 -12.56
CA ASP A 164 2.41 -8.85 -12.83
C ASP A 164 2.70 -9.60 -11.52
N VAL A 165 1.93 -10.66 -11.25
CA VAL A 165 2.02 -11.49 -10.05
C VAL A 165 2.42 -12.94 -10.32
N GLY A 166 2.80 -13.28 -11.56
CA GLY A 166 3.13 -14.67 -11.93
C GLY A 166 4.17 -15.33 -11.02
N GLN A 167 5.27 -14.64 -10.73
CA GLN A 167 6.31 -15.17 -9.84
C GLN A 167 5.82 -15.40 -8.39
N LEU A 168 4.93 -14.52 -7.91
CA LEU A 168 4.35 -14.66 -6.59
C LEU A 168 3.41 -15.87 -6.55
N PHE A 169 2.57 -16.04 -7.57
CA PHE A 169 1.65 -17.18 -7.68
C PHE A 169 2.41 -18.51 -7.81
N ASP A 170 3.46 -18.57 -8.62
CA ASP A 170 4.34 -19.75 -8.71
C ASP A 170 4.94 -20.11 -7.34
N LEU A 171 5.28 -19.11 -6.53
CA LEU A 171 5.82 -19.34 -5.19
C LEU A 171 4.73 -19.80 -4.22
N VAL A 172 3.55 -19.17 -4.25
CA VAL A 172 2.39 -19.56 -3.41
C VAL A 172 1.94 -20.97 -3.74
N GLN A 173 1.76 -21.31 -5.02
CA GLN A 173 1.37 -22.65 -5.45
C GLN A 173 2.33 -23.72 -4.93
N ARG A 174 3.65 -23.46 -4.99
CA ARG A 174 4.67 -24.41 -4.51
C ARG A 174 4.69 -24.58 -2.99
N LYS A 175 4.32 -23.56 -2.23
CA LYS A 175 4.43 -23.55 -0.76
C LYS A 175 3.14 -23.89 -0.04
N HIS A 176 2.01 -23.44 -0.57
CA HIS A 176 0.75 -23.39 0.15
C HIS A 176 -0.44 -23.95 -0.65
N GLY A 177 -0.33 -24.06 -1.97
CA GLY A 177 -1.48 -24.29 -2.85
C GLY A 177 -2.29 -23.01 -3.06
N LEU A 178 -2.80 -22.79 -4.28
CA LEU A 178 -3.62 -21.62 -4.61
C LEU A 178 -5.11 -21.81 -4.31
N ASP A 179 -5.57 -23.07 -4.25
CA ASP A 179 -6.94 -23.48 -3.93
C ASP A 179 -7.47 -22.74 -2.69
N GLN A 180 -6.81 -22.85 -1.54
CA GLN A 180 -7.27 -22.25 -0.28
C GLN A 180 -7.27 -20.70 -0.25
N THR A 181 -6.93 -20.05 -1.36
CA THR A 181 -6.84 -18.59 -1.50
C THR A 181 -7.65 -18.04 -2.67
N GLY A 182 -8.57 -18.80 -3.26
CA GLY A 182 -9.24 -18.44 -4.52
C GLY A 182 -9.86 -17.04 -4.56
N GLY A 183 -10.60 -16.66 -3.51
CA GLY A 183 -11.17 -15.31 -3.43
C GLY A 183 -10.14 -14.18 -3.38
N LEU A 184 -8.95 -14.40 -2.78
CA LEU A 184 -7.85 -13.43 -2.80
C LEU A 184 -7.19 -13.37 -4.17
N VAL A 185 -6.94 -14.54 -4.77
CA VAL A 185 -6.28 -14.67 -6.07
C VAL A 185 -7.06 -13.93 -7.16
N ALA A 186 -8.39 -14.07 -7.18
CA ALA A 186 -9.26 -13.34 -8.09
C ALA A 186 -9.15 -11.81 -7.91
N GLU A 187 -9.15 -11.31 -6.67
CA GLU A 187 -8.97 -9.88 -6.38
C GLU A 187 -7.59 -9.37 -6.85
N MET A 188 -6.54 -10.16 -6.64
CA MET A 188 -5.19 -9.80 -7.10
C MET A 188 -5.09 -9.75 -8.62
N LEU A 189 -5.66 -10.72 -9.33
CA LEU A 189 -5.67 -10.74 -10.81
C LEU A 189 -6.47 -9.58 -11.41
N ALA A 190 -7.54 -9.14 -10.75
CA ALA A 190 -8.32 -7.97 -11.18
C ALA A 190 -7.49 -6.68 -11.14
N GLU A 191 -6.51 -6.58 -10.24
CA GLU A 191 -5.59 -5.45 -10.14
C GLU A 191 -4.33 -5.62 -11.02
N ALA A 192 -3.80 -6.84 -11.16
CA ALA A 192 -2.57 -7.15 -11.90
C ALA A 192 -2.78 -7.23 -13.43
N ARG A 193 -2.83 -6.05 -14.05
CA ARG A 193 -3.21 -5.89 -15.48
C ARG A 193 -2.28 -6.59 -16.47
N TYR A 194 -1.00 -6.77 -16.12
CA TYR A 194 0.03 -7.27 -17.03
C TYR A 194 0.37 -8.75 -16.80
N THR A 195 -0.24 -9.42 -15.81
CA THR A 195 -0.14 -10.87 -15.65
C THR A 195 -0.60 -11.57 -16.94
N SER A 196 0.23 -12.50 -17.43
CA SER A 196 0.01 -13.20 -18.70
C SER A 196 -1.30 -13.99 -18.72
N ALA A 197 -1.87 -14.16 -19.92
CA ALA A 197 -3.08 -14.99 -20.11
C ALA A 197 -2.85 -16.43 -19.64
N VAL A 198 -1.69 -17.01 -19.96
CA VAL A 198 -1.34 -18.37 -19.52
C VAL A 198 -1.41 -18.53 -18.00
N VAL A 199 -0.86 -17.57 -17.24
CA VAL A 199 -0.94 -17.61 -15.78
C VAL A 199 -2.39 -17.45 -15.31
N LYS A 200 -3.18 -16.57 -15.94
CA LYS A 200 -4.60 -16.39 -15.60
C LYS A 200 -5.42 -17.65 -15.87
N ASP A 201 -5.17 -18.33 -16.98
CA ASP A 201 -5.87 -19.54 -17.39
C ASP A 201 -5.54 -20.70 -16.42
N VAL A 202 -4.25 -20.93 -16.14
CA VAL A 202 -3.81 -21.96 -15.17
C VAL A 202 -4.40 -21.71 -13.79
N VAL A 203 -4.39 -20.46 -13.34
CA VAL A 203 -4.99 -20.10 -12.06
C VAL A 203 -6.51 -20.31 -12.10
N GLY A 204 -7.18 -19.97 -13.21
CA GLY A 204 -8.60 -20.21 -13.42
C GLY A 204 -8.96 -21.69 -13.27
N GLU A 205 -8.22 -22.57 -13.95
CA GLU A 205 -8.41 -24.03 -13.86
C GLU A 205 -8.27 -24.54 -12.41
N ILE A 206 -7.24 -24.10 -11.68
CA ILE A 206 -7.02 -24.50 -10.27
C ILE A 206 -8.20 -24.07 -9.38
N LEU A 207 -8.78 -22.88 -9.63
CA LEU A 207 -9.91 -22.38 -8.83
C LEU A 207 -11.23 -23.06 -9.19
N GLU A 208 -11.42 -23.49 -10.44
CA GLU A 208 -12.60 -24.26 -10.85
C GLU A 208 -12.58 -25.67 -10.23
N GLU A 209 -11.41 -26.33 -10.20
CA GLU A 209 -11.24 -27.65 -9.56
C GLU A 209 -11.56 -27.63 -8.05
N GLU A 210 -11.26 -26.54 -7.34
CA GLU A 210 -11.61 -26.36 -5.91
C GLU A 210 -13.13 -26.27 -5.70
N VAL A 211 -13.83 -25.54 -6.57
CA VAL A 211 -15.29 -25.36 -6.48
C VAL A 211 -15.99 -26.70 -6.70
N ASP A 212 -15.57 -27.45 -7.72
CA ASP A 212 -16.15 -28.77 -8.03
C ASP A 212 -15.90 -29.78 -6.89
N ALA A 213 -14.70 -29.79 -6.32
CA ALA A 213 -14.36 -30.67 -5.19
C ALA A 213 -15.18 -30.36 -3.92
N GLY A 214 -15.45 -29.06 -3.66
CA GLY A 214 -16.28 -28.64 -2.54
C GLY A 214 -17.77 -28.98 -2.69
N GLU A 215 -18.29 -29.04 -3.93
CA GLU A 215 -19.68 -29.43 -4.20
C GLU A 215 -19.90 -30.95 -4.07
N GLU A 216 -18.91 -31.79 -4.42
CA GLU A 216 -18.98 -33.24 -4.24
C GLU A 216 -18.94 -33.68 -2.77
N GLU A 217 -18.28 -32.93 -1.88
CA GLU A 217 -18.14 -33.29 -0.45
C GLU A 217 -19.41 -32.99 0.38
N ILE A 218 -20.37 -32.24 -0.19
CA ILE A 218 -21.63 -31.83 0.46
C ILE A 218 -22.82 -32.77 0.09
N LEU A 219 -22.61 -33.72 -0.83
CA LEU A 219 -23.60 -34.73 -1.28
C LEU A 219 -23.44 -36.09 -0.56
#